data_AF-A0A7C6DP73-F1
#
_entry.id   AF-A0A7C6DP73-F1
#
_cell.length_a   1.000
_cell.length_b   1.000
_cell.length_c   1.000
_cell.angle_alpha   90.00
_cell.angle_beta   90.00
_cell.angle_gamma   90.00
#
_symmetry.space_group_name_H-M   'P 1'
#
loop_
_entity.id
_entity.type
_entity.pdbx_description
1 polymer ?
#
loop_
_entity_poly.entity_id
_entity_poly.type
_entity_poly.pdbx_seq_one_letter_code
_entity_poly.pdbx_strand_id
1 'polypeptide(L)'
;MASQTPAFAAPSQAQSQSDSRGPGLNITGRNISIWMVASVALLFIGMAVALFDLWFQSFYYASTDNAFVEGSYVQVASPGAAQVSAIDVRQGEFVAQGQTVATVRVFGGSAPSAPPVNHHLKAPREGVVVSVPAREGQLLTAGQAVVVLTDPSSLWVVANLDETSVKGVRVGQSAELQITVLDQTCQGEVTEVLPEFAPTNGSTQARSRTTSTVVPVRVDFVGECAGAHPGMSA
;
A
#
# COMPACT_ATOMS: atom_id res chain seq x y z
N MET A 1 23.44 -5.99 124.20
CA MET A 1 24.80 -5.80 123.64
C MET A 1 24.94 -6.72 122.44
N ALA A 2 25.40 -6.16 121.32
CA ALA A 2 25.86 -6.78 120.06
C ALA A 2 24.84 -7.63 119.27
N SER A 3 24.67 -7.53 117.95
CA SER A 3 24.90 -6.52 116.92
C SER A 3 24.53 -7.23 115.61
N GLN A 4 23.44 -6.80 114.96
CA GLN A 4 23.04 -7.28 113.63
C GLN A 4 23.57 -6.33 112.56
N THR A 5 24.28 -6.85 111.55
CA THR A 5 24.43 -6.31 110.19
C THR A 5 25.35 -7.23 109.36
N PRO A 6 25.41 -7.14 108.02
CA PRO A 6 24.39 -7.04 106.97
C PRO A 6 24.60 -8.13 105.88
N ALA A 7 23.78 -8.17 104.81
CA ALA A 7 24.25 -8.19 103.41
C ALA A 7 23.14 -8.56 102.41
N PHE A 8 22.64 -7.49 101.78
CA PHE A 8 22.23 -7.32 100.39
C PHE A 8 22.79 -8.31 99.34
N ALA A 9 21.91 -8.95 98.54
CA ALA A 9 22.03 -9.16 97.08
C ALA A 9 20.82 -9.92 96.48
N ALA A 10 20.24 -9.39 95.40
CA ALA A 10 19.17 -9.96 94.56
C ALA A 10 19.76 -10.82 93.40
N PRO A 11 18.98 -11.50 92.52
CA PRO A 11 18.06 -10.87 91.53
C PRO A 11 16.71 -11.63 91.36
N SER A 12 15.53 -11.01 91.33
CA SER A 12 14.87 -10.26 90.24
C SER A 12 14.99 -10.86 88.84
N GLN A 13 13.91 -11.46 88.33
CA GLN A 13 13.78 -11.87 86.94
C GLN A 13 13.67 -10.62 86.05
N ALA A 14 14.75 -10.30 85.35
CA ALA A 14 14.74 -9.37 84.24
C ALA A 14 14.47 -10.16 82.94
N GLN A 15 13.19 -10.33 82.60
CA GLN A 15 12.81 -10.51 81.19
C GLN A 15 12.85 -9.14 80.52
N SER A 16 14.00 -8.78 79.97
CA SER A 16 14.16 -7.64 79.06
C SER A 16 13.60 -8.03 77.69
N GLN A 17 12.28 -7.93 77.55
CA GLN A 17 11.59 -7.87 76.27
C GLN A 17 11.19 -6.42 76.01
N SER A 18 12.08 -5.65 75.37
CA SER A 18 11.75 -4.46 74.55
C SER A 18 13.05 -3.75 74.18
N ASP A 19 13.49 -3.88 72.94
CA ASP A 19 13.62 -2.69 72.10
C ASP A 19 13.78 -3.10 70.62
N SER A 20 12.68 -3.05 69.89
CA SER A 20 12.69 -2.93 68.44
C SER A 20 11.78 -1.76 68.06
N ARG A 21 12.08 -0.57 68.57
CA ARG A 21 11.59 0.67 67.95
C ARG A 21 12.34 0.91 66.63
N GLY A 22 11.91 0.21 65.59
CA GLY A 22 11.95 0.82 64.26
C GLY A 22 10.94 1.98 64.24
N PRO A 23 11.23 3.12 63.60
CA PRO A 23 10.25 4.18 63.44
C PRO A 23 9.08 3.60 62.65
N GLY A 24 7.97 3.32 63.33
CA GLY A 24 6.73 2.93 62.68
C GLY A 24 6.34 4.07 61.75
N LEU A 25 6.56 3.88 60.45
CA LEU A 25 5.91 4.68 59.42
C LEU A 25 4.42 4.38 59.59
N ASN A 26 3.73 5.21 60.38
CA ASN A 26 2.31 5.08 60.63
C ASN A 26 1.58 5.62 59.40
N ILE A 27 1.65 4.86 58.30
CA ILE A 27 0.94 5.16 57.06
C ILE A 27 -0.52 4.85 57.33
N THR A 28 -1.23 5.84 57.85
CA THR A 28 -2.68 5.83 58.03
C THR A 28 -3.33 5.29 56.74
N GLY A 29 -4.01 4.15 56.85
CA GLY A 29 -4.55 3.37 55.72
C GLY A 29 -5.56 4.10 54.82
N ARG A 30 -5.95 5.34 55.18
CA ARG A 30 -6.74 6.23 54.33
C ARG A 30 -5.94 6.83 53.17
N ASN A 31 -4.62 6.92 53.28
CA ASN A 31 -3.79 7.52 52.22
C ASN A 31 -3.39 6.46 51.17
N ILE A 32 -3.17 5.21 51.59
CA ILE A 32 -2.85 4.09 50.68
C ILE A 32 -4.05 3.79 49.76
N SER A 33 -5.28 3.88 50.26
CA SER A 33 -6.48 3.72 49.41
C SER A 33 -6.63 4.85 48.40
N ILE A 34 -6.30 6.11 48.75
CA ILE A 34 -6.30 7.24 47.81
C ILE A 34 -5.25 7.01 46.71
N TRP A 35 -4.04 6.56 47.06
CA TRP A 35 -2.99 6.26 46.09
C TRP A 35 -3.30 5.03 45.23
N MET A 36 -3.99 4.02 45.77
CA MET A 36 -4.44 2.86 45.01
C MET A 36 -5.57 3.23 44.05
N VAL A 37 -6.54 4.03 44.49
CA VAL A 37 -7.62 4.55 43.63
C VAL A 37 -7.07 5.47 42.55
N ALA A 38 -6.10 6.34 42.88
CA ALA A 38 -5.44 7.19 41.90
C ALA A 38 -4.65 6.38 40.87
N SER A 39 -3.93 5.33 41.30
CA SER A 39 -3.20 4.42 40.40
C SER A 39 -4.16 3.67 39.46
N VAL A 40 -5.27 3.17 39.99
CA VAL A 40 -6.30 2.48 39.20
C VAL A 40 -6.96 3.46 38.22
N ALA A 41 -7.30 4.67 38.66
CA ALA A 41 -7.85 5.71 37.79
C ALA A 41 -6.88 6.09 36.65
N LEU A 42 -5.58 6.21 36.93
CA LEU A 42 -4.55 6.44 35.92
C LEU A 42 -4.46 5.30 34.90
N LEU A 43 -4.59 4.06 35.36
CA LEU A 43 -4.60 2.87 34.51
C LEU A 43 -5.83 2.85 33.60
N PHE A 44 -7.01 3.21 34.13
CA PHE A 44 -8.24 3.36 33.34
C PHE A 44 -8.15 4.51 32.32
N ILE A 45 -7.54 5.63 32.67
CA ILE A 45 -7.31 6.75 31.74
C ILE A 45 -6.35 6.31 30.62
N GLY A 46 -5.24 5.66 30.96
CA GLY A 46 -4.30 5.14 29.96
C GLY A 46 -4.96 4.12 29.02
N MET A 47 -5.78 3.22 29.56
CA MET A 47 -6.56 2.27 28.76
C MET A 47 -7.60 2.98 27.88
N ALA A 48 -8.28 4.01 28.38
CA ALA A 48 -9.23 4.79 27.60
C ALA A 48 -8.56 5.55 26.46
N VAL A 49 -7.37 6.13 26.67
CA VAL A 49 -6.58 6.77 25.63
C VAL A 49 -6.12 5.74 24.58
N ALA A 50 -5.58 4.60 25.01
CA ALA A 50 -5.17 3.54 24.08
C ALA A 50 -6.35 2.99 23.25
N LEU A 51 -7.52 2.78 23.88
CA LEU A 51 -8.74 2.36 23.18
C LEU A 51 -9.26 3.46 22.24
N PHE A 52 -9.14 4.73 22.63
CA PHE A 52 -9.51 5.86 21.78
C PHE A 52 -8.59 5.99 20.57
N ASP A 53 -7.27 5.85 20.73
CA ASP A 53 -6.31 5.86 19.63
C ASP A 53 -6.53 4.69 18.67
N LEU A 54 -6.75 3.48 19.18
CA LEU A 54 -7.08 2.31 18.34
C LEU A 54 -8.39 2.50 17.58
N TRP A 55 -9.39 3.10 18.22
CA TRP A 55 -10.66 3.45 17.58
C TRP A 55 -10.44 4.53 16.51
N PHE A 56 -9.71 5.60 16.81
CA PHE A 56 -9.42 6.68 15.86
C PHE A 56 -8.63 6.18 14.64
N GLN A 57 -7.60 5.37 14.84
CA GLN A 57 -6.83 4.79 13.73
C GLN A 57 -7.70 3.94 12.80
N SER A 58 -8.60 3.14 13.36
CA SER A 58 -9.47 2.25 12.58
C SER A 58 -10.56 2.99 11.79
N PHE A 59 -10.96 4.19 12.20
CA PHE A 59 -12.04 4.94 11.53
C PHE A 59 -11.56 5.96 10.51
N TYR A 60 -10.32 6.47 10.63
CA TYR A 60 -9.87 7.62 9.85
C TYR A 60 -8.82 7.31 8.78
N TYR A 61 -8.15 6.17 8.85
CA TYR A 61 -7.17 5.75 7.82
C TYR A 61 -7.72 4.58 7.01
N ALA A 62 -7.83 4.79 5.71
CA ALA A 62 -8.21 3.74 4.79
C ALA A 62 -6.95 3.06 4.26
N SER A 63 -6.82 1.76 4.51
CA SER A 63 -5.72 0.92 4.01
C SER A 63 -6.32 -0.20 3.18
N THR A 64 -5.69 -0.55 2.07
CA THR A 64 -6.07 -1.69 1.24
C THR A 64 -4.82 -2.33 0.67
N ASP A 65 -4.78 -3.66 0.65
CA ASP A 65 -3.76 -4.43 -0.06
C ASP A 65 -4.18 -4.70 -1.52
N ASN A 66 -5.40 -4.28 -1.89
CA ASN A 66 -5.97 -4.44 -3.22
C ASN A 66 -5.72 -3.19 -4.06
N ALA A 67 -4.45 -2.84 -4.23
CA ALA A 67 -4.04 -1.73 -5.08
C ALA A 67 -3.02 -2.18 -6.13
N PHE A 68 -3.14 -1.63 -7.33
CA PHE A 68 -2.27 -1.97 -8.47
C PHE A 68 -1.77 -0.73 -9.17
N VAL A 69 -0.51 -0.78 -9.60
CA VAL A 69 0.09 0.25 -10.44
C VAL A 69 -0.47 0.10 -11.86
N GLU A 70 -1.04 1.16 -12.38
CA GLU A 70 -1.50 1.31 -13.76
C GLU A 70 -0.74 2.45 -14.46
N GLY A 71 -0.90 2.53 -15.77
CA GLY A 71 -0.25 3.57 -16.57
C GLY A 71 -0.94 3.76 -17.91
N SER A 72 -0.57 4.84 -18.60
CA SER A 72 -1.09 5.13 -19.93
C SER A 72 -0.51 4.15 -20.95
N TYR A 73 -1.34 3.30 -21.55
CA TYR A 73 -0.90 2.36 -22.59
C TYR A 73 -0.98 2.98 -23.99
N VAL A 74 0.07 2.78 -24.79
CA VAL A 74 0.09 3.12 -26.22
C VAL A 74 0.46 1.90 -27.02
N GLN A 75 -0.44 1.48 -27.90
CA GLN A 75 -0.25 0.34 -28.77
C GLN A 75 0.33 0.75 -30.12
N VAL A 76 1.43 0.11 -30.52
CA VAL A 76 1.96 0.17 -31.87
C VAL A 76 1.28 -0.90 -32.69
N ALA A 77 0.36 -0.48 -33.55
CA ALA A 77 -0.48 -1.37 -34.35
C ALA A 77 0.00 -1.49 -35.81
N SER A 78 -0.37 -2.59 -36.46
CA SER A 78 -0.14 -2.76 -37.90
C SER A 78 -1.03 -1.79 -38.70
N PRO A 79 -0.49 -1.04 -39.68
CA PRO A 79 -1.27 -0.14 -40.53
C PRO A 79 -2.16 -0.88 -41.54
N GLY A 80 -1.91 -2.18 -41.78
CA GLY A 80 -2.60 -2.97 -42.79
C GLY A 80 -2.46 -4.47 -42.56
N ALA A 81 -2.94 -5.27 -43.52
CA ALA A 81 -2.67 -6.70 -43.54
C ALA A 81 -1.16 -6.92 -43.73
N ALA A 82 -0.47 -7.50 -42.75
CA ALA A 82 0.98 -7.60 -42.77
C ALA A 82 1.48 -8.87 -42.08
N GLN A 83 2.67 -9.35 -42.43
CA GLN A 83 3.35 -10.42 -41.68
C GLN A 83 4.50 -9.84 -40.85
N VAL A 84 4.59 -10.23 -39.59
CA VAL A 84 5.71 -9.86 -38.72
C VAL A 84 6.98 -10.51 -39.25
N SER A 85 7.96 -9.71 -39.65
CA SER A 85 9.25 -10.19 -40.14
C SER A 85 10.28 -10.32 -39.01
N ALA A 86 10.32 -9.33 -38.11
CA ALA A 86 11.19 -9.32 -36.96
C ALA A 86 10.58 -8.45 -35.84
N ILE A 87 10.86 -8.80 -34.59
CA ILE A 87 10.54 -7.97 -33.43
C ILE A 87 11.86 -7.57 -32.78
N ASP A 88 12.13 -6.27 -32.74
CA ASP A 88 13.42 -5.73 -32.33
C ASP A 88 13.48 -5.38 -30.83
N VAL A 89 12.39 -5.59 -30.09
CA VAL A 89 12.23 -5.20 -28.68
C VAL A 89 11.72 -6.34 -27.81
N ARG A 90 12.04 -6.29 -26.51
CA ARG A 90 11.59 -7.25 -25.51
C ARG A 90 10.67 -6.61 -24.48
N GLN A 91 9.89 -7.43 -23.79
CA GLN A 91 9.11 -6.99 -22.64
C GLN A 91 10.05 -6.45 -21.54
N GLY A 92 9.70 -5.31 -20.96
CA GLY A 92 10.52 -4.59 -19.97
C GLY A 92 11.61 -3.71 -20.58
N GLU A 93 11.80 -3.71 -21.90
CA GLU A 93 12.79 -2.86 -22.56
C GLU A 93 12.29 -1.42 -22.69
N PHE A 94 13.19 -0.46 -22.43
CA PHE A 94 12.93 0.95 -22.70
C PHE A 94 13.10 1.25 -24.19
N VAL A 95 12.14 1.94 -24.77
CA VAL A 95 12.17 2.39 -26.16
C VAL A 95 12.07 3.90 -26.23
N ALA A 96 12.90 4.52 -27.05
CA ALA A 96 12.83 5.94 -27.33
C ALA A 96 11.77 6.25 -28.40
N GLN A 97 11.27 7.49 -28.41
CA GLN A 97 10.38 7.95 -29.48
C GLN A 97 11.05 7.78 -30.86
N GLY A 98 10.32 7.19 -31.80
CA GLY A 98 10.80 6.97 -33.17
C GLY A 98 11.71 5.75 -33.35
N GLN A 99 12.08 5.05 -32.27
CA GLN A 99 12.81 3.78 -32.33
C GLN A 99 11.97 2.71 -33.04
N THR A 100 12.60 1.92 -33.91
CA THR A 100 11.94 0.78 -34.55
C THR A 100 11.68 -0.31 -33.52
N VAL A 101 10.41 -0.72 -33.38
CA VAL A 101 10.00 -1.77 -32.45
C VAL A 101 9.76 -3.11 -33.14
N ALA A 102 9.32 -3.09 -34.39
CA ALA A 102 9.10 -4.28 -35.18
C ALA A 102 9.18 -3.95 -36.67
N THR A 103 9.57 -4.94 -37.46
CA THR A 103 9.54 -4.86 -38.92
C THR A 103 8.43 -5.78 -39.44
N VAL A 104 7.50 -5.21 -40.19
CA VAL A 104 6.37 -5.94 -40.78
C VAL A 104 6.44 -5.88 -42.30
N ARG A 105 6.03 -6.95 -42.96
CA ARG A 105 5.88 -7.03 -44.41
C ARG A 105 4.41 -6.81 -44.75
N VAL A 106 4.06 -5.64 -45.27
CA VAL A 106 2.67 -5.30 -45.59
C VAL A 106 2.29 -5.91 -46.93
N PHE A 107 1.14 -6.59 -46.98
CA PHE A 107 0.54 -7.15 -48.19
C PHE A 107 -0.51 -6.18 -48.71
N GLY A 108 -0.37 -5.74 -49.95
CA GLY A 108 -1.29 -4.77 -50.57
C GLY A 108 -0.83 -3.33 -50.40
N GLY A 109 -0.01 -2.88 -51.35
CA GLY A 109 0.11 -1.46 -51.67
C GLY A 109 -1.06 -1.00 -52.55
N SER A 110 -1.04 0.26 -52.99
CA SER A 110 -2.11 0.91 -53.79
C SER A 110 -2.47 0.24 -55.13
N ALA A 111 -1.85 -0.89 -55.48
CA ALA A 111 -2.14 -1.69 -56.67
C ALA A 111 -2.19 -3.19 -56.32
N PRO A 112 -3.13 -3.98 -56.90
CA PRO A 112 -3.29 -5.43 -56.63
C PRO A 112 -2.05 -6.29 -56.91
N SER A 113 -1.10 -5.79 -57.70
CA SER A 113 0.13 -6.49 -58.11
C SER A 113 1.40 -5.95 -57.46
N ALA A 114 1.29 -5.00 -56.52
CA ALA A 114 2.47 -4.43 -55.88
C ALA A 114 3.17 -5.50 -55.01
N PRO A 115 4.50 -5.67 -55.12
CA PRO A 115 5.24 -6.57 -54.27
C PRO A 115 5.14 -6.11 -52.80
N PRO A 116 5.14 -7.05 -51.84
CA PRO A 116 5.09 -6.69 -50.43
C PRO A 116 6.32 -5.87 -50.02
N VAL A 117 6.09 -4.81 -49.26
CA VAL A 117 7.14 -3.87 -48.81
C VAL A 117 7.34 -4.03 -47.30
N ASN A 118 8.59 -3.96 -46.86
CA ASN A 118 8.92 -3.92 -45.44
C ASN A 118 8.61 -2.52 -44.88
N HIS A 119 7.81 -2.49 -43.82
CA HIS A 119 7.51 -1.30 -43.04
C HIS A 119 8.08 -1.47 -41.63
N HIS A 120 8.82 -0.46 -41.18
CA HIS A 120 9.32 -0.39 -39.82
C HIS A 120 8.26 0.30 -38.94
N LEU A 121 7.70 -0.45 -38.00
CA LEU A 121 6.84 0.10 -36.97
C LEU A 121 7.72 0.81 -35.94
N LYS A 122 7.41 2.08 -35.69
CA LYS A 122 8.17 2.92 -34.76
C LYS A 122 7.36 3.21 -33.51
N ALA A 123 8.05 3.40 -32.38
CA ALA A 123 7.44 3.84 -31.15
C ALA A 123 6.91 5.28 -31.32
N PRO A 124 5.61 5.55 -31.09
CA PRO A 124 5.04 6.89 -31.22
C PRO A 124 5.52 7.86 -30.12
N ARG A 125 5.91 7.31 -28.96
CA ARG A 125 6.48 8.04 -27.82
C ARG A 125 7.49 7.17 -27.09
N GLU A 126 8.29 7.78 -26.23
CA GLU A 126 9.16 7.05 -25.31
C GLU A 126 8.36 6.30 -24.25
N GLY A 127 8.91 5.18 -23.78
CA GLY A 127 8.24 4.34 -22.80
C GLY A 127 8.89 2.97 -22.61
N VAL A 128 8.28 2.14 -21.78
CA VAL A 128 8.71 0.76 -21.53
C VAL A 128 7.74 -0.20 -22.19
N VAL A 129 8.26 -1.26 -22.81
CA VAL A 129 7.44 -2.30 -23.43
C VAL A 129 6.74 -3.14 -22.36
N VAL A 130 5.41 -3.01 -22.25
CA VAL A 130 4.59 -3.77 -21.30
C VAL A 130 4.35 -5.19 -21.79
N SER A 131 4.08 -5.33 -23.08
CA SER A 131 3.84 -6.63 -23.70
C SER A 131 4.08 -6.59 -25.21
N VAL A 132 4.44 -7.75 -25.74
CA VAL A 132 4.61 -8.00 -27.17
C VAL A 132 3.65 -9.13 -27.55
N PRO A 133 2.38 -8.82 -27.86
CA PRO A 133 1.39 -9.84 -28.22
C PRO A 133 1.67 -10.50 -29.57
N ALA A 134 2.38 -9.81 -30.47
CA ALA A 134 2.71 -10.34 -31.78
C ALA A 134 3.91 -11.31 -31.72
N ARG A 135 3.95 -12.25 -32.67
CA ARG A 135 5.05 -13.20 -32.85
C ARG A 135 5.64 -13.07 -34.25
N GLU A 136 6.93 -13.35 -34.39
CA GLU A 136 7.57 -13.41 -35.69
C GLU A 136 6.89 -14.46 -36.59
N GLY A 137 6.69 -14.11 -37.86
CA GLY A 137 5.94 -14.92 -38.83
C GLY A 137 4.41 -14.80 -38.73
N GLN A 138 3.87 -14.19 -37.66
CA GLN A 138 2.43 -14.02 -37.49
C GLN A 138 1.84 -13.09 -38.55
N LEU A 139 0.65 -13.45 -39.04
CA LEU A 139 -0.16 -12.58 -39.89
C LEU A 139 -0.99 -11.64 -39.02
N LEU A 140 -0.90 -10.35 -39.31
CA LEU A 140 -1.58 -9.25 -38.64
C LEU A 140 -2.60 -8.63 -39.58
N THR A 141 -3.70 -8.15 -39.00
CA THR A 141 -4.67 -7.29 -39.69
C THR A 141 -4.47 -5.82 -39.30
N ALA A 142 -5.10 -4.91 -40.03
CA ALA A 142 -5.07 -3.49 -39.71
C ALA A 142 -5.60 -3.22 -38.30
N GLY A 143 -4.88 -2.43 -37.51
CA GLY A 143 -5.25 -2.09 -36.13
C GLY A 143 -4.86 -3.14 -35.09
N GLN A 144 -4.36 -4.31 -35.49
CA GLN A 144 -3.87 -5.31 -34.54
C GLN A 144 -2.58 -4.81 -33.86
N ALA A 145 -2.56 -4.83 -32.52
CA ALA A 145 -1.41 -4.42 -31.72
C ALA A 145 -0.23 -5.39 -31.89
N VAL A 146 0.97 -4.83 -32.09
CA VAL A 146 2.22 -5.57 -32.21
C VAL A 146 3.04 -5.45 -30.94
N VAL A 147 3.14 -4.23 -30.41
CA VAL A 147 3.85 -3.89 -29.17
C VAL A 147 2.98 -2.93 -28.37
N VAL A 148 2.92 -3.11 -27.05
CA VAL A 148 2.25 -2.21 -26.12
C VAL A 148 3.30 -1.52 -25.26
N LEU A 149 3.29 -0.19 -25.28
CA LEU A 149 4.20 0.68 -24.54
C LEU A 149 3.46 1.34 -23.38
N THR A 150 4.15 1.55 -22.27
CA THR A 150 3.67 2.39 -21.16
C THR A 150 4.62 3.56 -20.93
N ASP A 151 4.11 4.66 -20.40
CA ASP A 151 4.95 5.77 -19.95
C ASP A 151 5.33 5.56 -18.47
N PRO A 152 6.63 5.47 -18.13
CA PRO A 152 7.04 5.41 -16.72
C PRO A 152 6.80 6.72 -15.96
N SER A 153 6.64 7.86 -16.65
CA SER A 153 6.41 9.15 -16.01
C SER A 153 4.94 9.40 -15.65
N SER A 154 4.01 8.68 -16.28
CA SER A 154 2.56 8.82 -16.05
C SER A 154 1.96 7.51 -15.51
N LEU A 155 2.46 7.09 -14.36
CA LEU A 155 1.91 5.96 -13.61
C LEU A 155 0.96 6.46 -12.52
N TRP A 156 -0.04 5.66 -12.20
CA TRP A 156 -0.96 5.89 -11.08
C TRP A 156 -1.26 4.57 -10.39
N VAL A 157 -1.77 4.62 -9.17
CA VAL A 157 -2.24 3.45 -8.44
C VAL A 157 -3.76 3.47 -8.41
N VAL A 158 -4.37 2.34 -8.73
CA VAL A 158 -5.80 2.11 -8.52
C VAL A 158 -5.95 1.27 -7.27
N ALA A 159 -6.38 1.91 -6.19
CA ALA A 159 -6.64 1.29 -4.90
C ALA A 159 -8.12 0.95 -4.78
N ASN A 160 -8.44 -0.33 -4.73
CA ASN A 160 -9.82 -0.81 -4.55
C ASN A 160 -10.11 -0.88 -3.05
N LEU A 161 -10.86 0.10 -2.56
CA LEU A 161 -11.21 0.22 -1.14
C LEU A 161 -12.60 -0.34 -0.87
N ASP A 162 -12.78 -1.04 0.25
CA ASP A 162 -14.13 -1.43 0.68
C ASP A 162 -15.00 -0.19 0.96
N GLU A 163 -16.30 -0.28 0.67
CA GLU A 163 -17.29 0.79 0.88
C GLU A 163 -17.29 1.37 2.32
N THR A 164 -16.88 0.60 3.32
CA THR A 164 -16.76 1.09 4.71
C THR A 164 -15.58 2.05 4.88
N SER A 165 -14.49 1.78 4.17
CA SER A 165 -13.20 2.50 4.29
C SER A 165 -13.15 3.75 3.41
N VAL A 166 -13.90 3.78 2.30
CA VAL A 166 -13.94 4.94 1.39
C VAL A 166 -14.61 6.18 2.01
N LYS A 167 -15.44 6.04 3.06
CA LYS A 167 -16.18 7.16 3.67
C LYS A 167 -15.28 8.30 4.18
N GLY A 168 -14.04 7.99 4.54
CA GLY A 168 -13.04 8.96 4.97
C GLY A 168 -12.16 9.54 3.85
N VAL A 169 -12.20 8.94 2.66
CA VAL A 169 -11.30 9.28 1.54
C VAL A 169 -11.84 10.47 0.76
N ARG A 170 -10.96 11.45 0.48
CA ARG A 170 -11.28 12.66 -0.29
C ARG A 170 -10.20 12.92 -1.32
N VAL A 171 -10.61 13.45 -2.46
CA VAL A 171 -9.69 13.98 -3.48
C VAL A 171 -8.80 15.06 -2.86
N GLY A 172 -7.50 15.01 -3.13
CA GLY A 172 -6.46 15.86 -2.59
C GLY A 172 -5.79 15.36 -1.31
N GLN A 173 -6.18 14.19 -0.79
CA GLN A 173 -5.50 13.60 0.37
C GLN A 173 -4.16 12.97 -0.02
N SER A 174 -3.16 13.14 0.85
CA SER A 174 -1.88 12.43 0.76
C SER A 174 -2.10 10.95 1.10
N ALA A 175 -1.54 10.07 0.28
CA ALA A 175 -1.56 8.62 0.48
C ALA A 175 -0.12 8.09 0.49
N GLU A 176 0.11 7.09 1.33
CA GLU A 176 1.36 6.34 1.37
C GLU A 176 1.15 5.05 0.56
N LEU A 177 1.98 4.83 -0.45
CA LEU A 177 1.90 3.71 -1.38
C LEU A 177 3.11 2.80 -1.13
N GLN A 178 2.91 1.52 -0.83
CA GLN A 178 4.01 0.60 -0.56
C GLN A 178 4.07 -0.49 -1.62
N ILE A 179 5.02 -0.35 -2.56
CA ILE A 179 5.20 -1.33 -3.63
C ILE A 179 5.80 -2.61 -3.04
N THR A 180 4.97 -3.63 -2.84
CA THR A 180 5.34 -4.88 -2.15
C THR A 180 6.57 -5.54 -2.76
N VAL A 181 6.71 -5.47 -4.09
CA VAL A 181 7.78 -6.13 -4.84
C VAL A 181 9.13 -5.42 -4.67
N LEU A 182 9.11 -4.10 -4.46
CA LEU A 182 10.31 -3.26 -4.36
C LEU A 182 10.70 -2.95 -2.91
N ASP A 183 9.81 -3.22 -1.95
CA ASP A 183 9.91 -2.79 -0.54
C ASP A 183 10.22 -1.28 -0.44
N GLN A 184 9.57 -0.51 -1.31
CA GLN A 184 9.71 0.93 -1.43
C GLN A 184 8.40 1.63 -1.12
N THR A 185 8.50 2.66 -0.28
CA THR A 185 7.40 3.55 0.03
C THR A 185 7.47 4.78 -0.88
N CYS A 186 6.36 5.03 -1.55
CA CYS A 186 6.11 6.15 -2.42
C CYS A 186 5.03 7.05 -1.82
N GLN A 187 5.16 8.36 -2.04
CA GLN A 187 4.10 9.30 -1.72
C GLN A 187 3.17 9.44 -2.93
N GLY A 188 1.88 9.52 -2.67
CA GLY A 188 0.86 9.72 -3.68
C GLY A 188 -0.20 10.72 -3.21
N GLU A 189 -1.01 11.19 -4.15
CA GLU A 189 -2.15 12.06 -3.88
C GLU A 189 -3.39 11.45 -4.52
N VAL A 190 -4.49 11.42 -3.77
CA VAL A 190 -5.78 10.94 -4.26
C VAL A 190 -6.32 11.93 -5.28
N THR A 191 -6.34 11.59 -6.56
CA THR A 191 -6.84 12.50 -7.61
C THR A 191 -8.28 12.21 -7.99
N GLU A 192 -8.73 10.97 -7.83
CA GLU A 192 -10.09 10.58 -8.19
C GLU A 192 -10.62 9.51 -7.24
N VAL A 193 -11.86 9.68 -6.79
CA VAL A 193 -12.62 8.63 -6.11
C VAL A 193 -13.76 8.30 -7.06
N LEU A 194 -13.73 7.11 -7.66
CA LEU A 194 -14.73 6.67 -8.64
C LEU A 194 -15.86 5.96 -7.88
N PRO A 195 -16.99 6.62 -7.56
CA PRO A 195 -18.17 5.88 -7.14
C PRO A 195 -18.60 5.02 -8.32
N GLU A 196 -18.53 3.69 -8.19
CA GLU A 196 -18.93 2.71 -9.20
C GLU A 196 -20.41 2.92 -9.61
N PHE A 197 -20.67 3.85 -10.53
CA PHE A 197 -21.90 4.02 -11.30
C PHE A 197 -21.60 4.82 -12.59
N ALA A 198 -20.86 4.22 -13.50
CA ALA A 198 -20.93 4.56 -14.92
C ALA A 198 -21.13 3.27 -15.73
N PRO A 199 -22.36 2.96 -16.20
CA PRO A 199 -22.56 1.84 -17.10
C PRO A 199 -21.91 2.20 -18.45
N THR A 200 -20.68 1.74 -18.65
CA THR A 200 -20.01 1.86 -19.95
C THR A 200 -20.65 0.83 -20.87
N ASN A 201 -21.40 1.32 -21.86
CA ASN A 201 -22.04 0.50 -22.89
C ASN A 201 -21.00 -0.38 -23.60
N GLY A 202 -21.00 -1.68 -23.32
CA GLY A 202 -20.09 -2.64 -23.94
C GLY A 202 -20.25 -4.06 -23.43
N SER A 203 -21.29 -4.75 -23.91
CA SER A 203 -21.53 -6.20 -23.84
C SER A 203 -21.48 -6.87 -22.45
N THR A 204 -22.68 -7.09 -21.90
CA THR A 204 -23.14 -8.29 -21.18
C THR A 204 -22.08 -9.35 -20.83
N GLN A 205 -21.65 -9.36 -19.57
CA GLN A 205 -21.84 -10.50 -18.66
C GLN A 205 -21.77 -10.00 -17.22
N ALA A 206 -22.92 -9.56 -16.70
CA ALA A 206 -23.14 -9.38 -15.28
C ALA A 206 -23.07 -10.76 -14.60
N ARG A 207 -21.86 -11.17 -14.22
CA ARG A 207 -21.69 -12.32 -13.34
C ARG A 207 -21.87 -11.85 -11.90
N SER A 208 -23.06 -12.13 -11.39
CA SER A 208 -23.46 -11.87 -10.02
C SER A 208 -22.67 -12.73 -9.01
N ARG A 209 -22.37 -12.11 -7.86
CA ARG A 209 -21.86 -12.63 -6.56
C ARG A 209 -20.33 -12.62 -6.45
N THR A 210 -19.74 -11.77 -5.61
CA THR A 210 -19.89 -11.73 -4.13
C THR A 210 -19.87 -10.29 -3.59
N THR A 211 -20.63 -10.03 -2.53
CA THR A 211 -20.73 -8.75 -1.80
C THR A 211 -19.37 -8.28 -1.24
N SER A 212 -18.61 -7.55 -2.03
CA SER A 212 -17.74 -6.46 -1.58
C SER A 212 -17.83 -5.41 -2.69
N THR A 213 -18.57 -4.33 -2.42
CA THR A 213 -18.57 -3.16 -3.29
C THR A 213 -17.26 -2.46 -3.04
N VAL A 214 -16.22 -2.82 -3.78
CA VAL A 214 -14.98 -2.05 -3.78
C VAL A 214 -15.21 -0.77 -4.58
N VAL A 215 -14.66 0.33 -4.08
CA VAL A 215 -14.70 1.64 -4.72
C VAL A 215 -13.27 1.93 -5.20
N PRO A 216 -13.05 1.99 -6.53
CA PRO A 216 -11.73 2.30 -7.05
C PRO A 216 -11.39 3.76 -6.74
N VAL A 217 -10.22 3.95 -6.13
CA VAL A 217 -9.64 5.27 -5.87
C VAL A 217 -8.34 5.36 -6.64
N ARG A 218 -8.23 6.40 -7.46
CA ARG A 218 -7.01 6.71 -8.19
C ARG A 218 -6.11 7.58 -7.33
N VAL A 219 -4.88 7.13 -7.19
CA VAL A 219 -3.82 7.82 -6.49
C VAL A 219 -2.68 8.06 -7.48
N ASP A 220 -2.38 9.31 -7.78
CA ASP A 220 -1.24 9.66 -8.64
C ASP A 220 0.03 9.78 -7.79
N PHE A 221 1.18 9.35 -8.31
CA PHE A 221 2.44 9.43 -7.60
C PHE A 221 2.90 10.89 -7.46
N VAL A 222 3.35 11.25 -6.25
CA VAL A 222 3.98 12.53 -5.95
C VAL A 222 5.50 12.32 -5.98
N GLY A 223 6.09 12.55 -7.17
CA GLY A 223 7.51 12.34 -7.44
C GLY A 223 7.79 11.10 -8.27
N GLU A 224 9.07 10.73 -8.38
CA GLU A 224 9.52 9.57 -9.15
C GLU A 224 9.62 8.33 -8.26
N CYS A 225 8.82 7.29 -8.57
CA CYS A 225 8.97 5.96 -7.99
C CYS A 225 9.81 5.08 -8.91
N ALA A 226 11.12 5.04 -8.64
CA ALA A 226 12.07 4.32 -9.46
C ALA A 226 11.75 2.81 -9.51
N GLY A 227 11.62 2.26 -10.72
CA GLY A 227 11.40 0.81 -10.91
C GLY A 227 9.95 0.35 -10.81
N ALA A 228 9.00 1.25 -10.59
CA ALA A 228 7.58 0.92 -10.68
C ALA A 228 7.19 0.57 -12.12
N HIS A 229 6.49 -0.55 -12.30
CA HIS A 229 5.95 -0.98 -13.59
C HIS A 229 4.44 -1.22 -13.48
N PRO A 230 3.67 -0.98 -14.56
CA PRO A 230 2.26 -1.34 -14.58
C PRO A 230 2.06 -2.83 -14.31
N GLY A 231 1.07 -3.14 -13.48
CA GLY A 231 0.72 -4.49 -13.02
C GLY A 231 1.37 -4.91 -11.69
N MET A 232 2.24 -4.09 -11.09
CA MET A 232 2.74 -4.34 -9.73
C MET A 232 1.64 -4.10 -8.68
N SER A 233 1.67 -4.87 -7.58
CA SER A 233 0.86 -4.59 -6.40
C SER A 233 1.50 -3.47 -5.58
N ALA A 234 0.66 -2.60 -5.02
CA ALA A 234 1.04 -1.42 -4.25
C ALA A 234 0.20 -1.27 -2.98
#